data_AF-A0A529KZB8-F1
#
_entry.id   AF-A0A529KZB8-F1
#
_cell.length_a   1.000
_cell.length_b   1.000
_cell.length_c   1.000
_cell.angle_alpha   90.00
_cell.angle_beta   90.00
_cell.angle_gamma   90.00
#
_symmetry.space_group_name_H-M   'P 1'
#
loop_
_entity.id
_entity.type
_entity.pdbx_description
1 polymer ?
#
loop_
_entity_poly.entity_id
_entity_poly.type
_entity_poly.pdbx_seq_one_letter_code
_entity_poly.pdbx_strand_id
1 'polypeptide(L)'
;HSNMPTYPQWEATVLEATYEQVDYISLHMYFENYEKNTAEYLALPAKLDRYIGTVAGIIDYVKAKTRSKRDVKISFDEWNVWYHQRKRDAERMRGWDWPEAPRLLEDIYNFEDVLQVGCIINTFIRRSDIVRIAC
;
A
#
# COMPACT_ATOMS: atom_id res chain seq x y z
N HIS A 1 -1.34 2.33 -5.49
CA HIS A 1 -0.22 1.96 -6.37
C HIS A 1 -0.58 0.98 -7.49
N SER A 2 -1.60 0.13 -7.36
CA SER A 2 -2.01 -0.81 -8.43
C SER A 2 -2.48 -0.19 -9.76
N ASN A 3 -2.61 1.13 -9.85
CA ASN A 3 -3.07 1.84 -11.06
C ASN A 3 -1.89 2.49 -11.83
N MET A 4 -0.65 2.29 -11.39
CA MET A 4 0.53 2.85 -12.07
C MET A 4 0.78 2.11 -13.39
N PRO A 5 1.22 2.78 -14.47
CA PRO A 5 1.52 2.12 -15.74
C PRO A 5 2.61 1.05 -15.66
N THR A 6 3.55 1.21 -14.73
CA THR A 6 4.65 0.26 -14.49
C THR A 6 4.29 -0.87 -13.54
N TYR A 7 3.12 -0.83 -12.91
CA TYR A 7 2.65 -1.93 -12.08
C TYR A 7 2.08 -3.06 -12.97
N PRO A 8 2.44 -4.34 -12.74
CA PRO A 8 3.35 -4.83 -11.71
C PRO A 8 4.75 -5.19 -12.23
N GLN A 9 5.14 -4.65 -13.40
CA GLN A 9 6.42 -4.91 -14.05
C GLN A 9 7.60 -4.40 -13.22
N TRP A 10 7.41 -3.33 -12.45
CA TRP A 10 8.41 -2.80 -11.54
C TRP A 10 8.88 -3.87 -10.55
N GLU A 11 7.93 -4.49 -9.83
CA GLU A 11 8.19 -5.51 -8.83
C GLU A 11 8.96 -6.70 -9.43
N ALA A 12 8.55 -7.17 -10.61
CA ALA A 12 9.24 -8.26 -11.30
C ALA A 12 10.69 -7.87 -11.64
N THR A 13 10.90 -6.68 -12.20
CA THR A 13 12.21 -6.23 -12.68
C THR A 13 13.20 -6.06 -11.53
N VAL A 14 12.79 -5.41 -10.44
CA VAL A 14 13.68 -5.18 -9.29
C VAL A 14 13.98 -6.49 -8.56
N LEU A 15 12.98 -7.36 -8.37
CA LEU A 15 13.19 -8.65 -7.74
C LEU A 15 14.12 -9.53 -8.57
N GLU A 16 13.99 -9.56 -9.89
CA GLU A 16 14.91 -10.33 -10.74
C GLU A 16 16.36 -9.89 -10.58
N ALA A 17 16.59 -8.60 -10.36
CA ALA A 17 17.93 -8.06 -10.15
C ALA A 17 18.48 -8.32 -8.72
N THR A 18 17.60 -8.45 -7.72
CA THR A 18 18.01 -8.39 -6.30
C THR A 18 17.54 -9.56 -5.44
N TYR A 19 16.93 -10.62 -6.00
CA TYR A 19 16.24 -11.68 -5.24
C TYR A 19 17.11 -12.33 -4.16
N GLU A 20 18.41 -12.49 -4.42
CA GLU A 20 19.34 -13.15 -3.50
C GLU A 20 19.81 -12.24 -2.35
N GLN A 21 19.59 -10.93 -2.47
CA GLN A 21 20.11 -9.90 -1.57
C GLN A 21 19.05 -9.25 -0.70
N VAL A 22 17.76 -9.49 -0.96
CA VAL A 22 16.66 -8.86 -0.24
C VAL A 22 15.77 -9.89 0.45
N ASP A 23 15.11 -9.45 1.52
CA ASP A 23 14.15 -10.26 2.28
C ASP A 23 12.70 -9.84 2.02
N TYR A 24 12.49 -8.58 1.63
CA TYR A 24 11.18 -7.99 1.47
C TYR A 24 11.07 -7.11 0.23
N ILE A 25 9.86 -7.04 -0.32
CA ILE A 25 9.44 -5.97 -1.24
C ILE A 25 8.38 -5.10 -0.57
N SER A 26 8.50 -3.78 -0.74
CA SER A 26 7.56 -2.80 -0.18
C SER A 26 6.27 -2.72 -0.99
N LEU A 27 5.13 -2.50 -0.33
CA LEU A 27 3.83 -2.20 -0.96
C LEU A 27 3.12 -1.07 -0.25
N HIS A 28 2.53 -0.20 -1.07
CA HIS A 28 1.91 1.04 -0.61
C HIS A 28 0.47 1.13 -1.12
N MET A 29 -0.49 1.45 -0.24
CA MET A 29 -1.88 1.68 -0.65
C MET A 29 -2.63 2.56 0.33
N TYR A 30 -3.18 3.66 -0.19
CA TYR A 30 -4.07 4.55 0.55
C TYR A 30 -5.50 4.41 0.08
N PHE A 31 -6.44 4.61 1.01
CA PHE A 31 -7.87 4.49 0.80
C PHE A 31 -8.53 5.86 0.95
N GLU A 32 -9.49 6.16 0.08
CA GLU A 32 -10.14 7.47 -0.01
C GLU A 32 -11.63 7.32 -0.31
N ASN A 33 -12.45 8.27 0.15
CA ASN A 33 -13.90 8.29 -0.06
C ASN A 33 -14.41 9.69 -0.46
N TYR A 34 -13.80 10.32 -1.49
CA TYR A 34 -14.26 11.63 -1.97
C TYR A 34 -15.69 11.60 -2.51
N GLU A 35 -16.13 10.45 -3.02
CA GLU A 35 -17.47 10.24 -3.60
C GLU A 35 -18.55 10.08 -2.52
N LYS A 36 -18.16 9.91 -1.25
CA LYS A 36 -19.07 9.68 -0.11
C LYS A 36 -19.97 8.46 -0.32
N ASN A 37 -19.40 7.40 -0.88
CA ASN A 37 -20.07 6.12 -1.10
C ASN A 37 -19.50 5.07 -0.13
N THR A 38 -20.03 5.03 1.09
CA THR A 38 -19.55 4.16 2.17
C THR A 38 -19.57 2.67 1.78
N ALA A 39 -20.56 2.23 1.00
CA ALA A 39 -20.67 0.82 0.60
C ALA A 39 -19.52 0.40 -0.33
N GLU A 40 -19.15 1.25 -1.30
CA GLU A 40 -18.03 1.00 -2.18
C GLU A 40 -16.69 1.15 -1.46
N TYR A 41 -16.57 2.18 -0.61
CA TYR A 41 -15.39 2.42 0.21
C TYR A 41 -15.04 1.21 1.08
N LEU A 42 -16.02 0.66 1.82
CA LEU A 42 -15.85 -0.54 2.65
C LEU A 42 -15.63 -1.83 1.85
N ALA A 43 -15.80 -1.81 0.52
CA ALA A 43 -15.48 -2.93 -0.38
C ALA A 43 -14.04 -2.88 -0.92
N LEU A 44 -13.33 -1.75 -0.79
CA LEU A 44 -11.93 -1.60 -1.22
C LEU A 44 -10.93 -2.59 -0.60
N PRO A 45 -11.13 -3.20 0.59
CA PRO A 45 -10.28 -4.27 1.09
C PRO A 45 -10.18 -5.47 0.13
N ALA A 46 -11.20 -5.71 -0.71
CA ALA A 46 -11.11 -6.72 -1.76
C ALA A 46 -10.08 -6.36 -2.86
N LYS A 47 -9.86 -5.07 -3.11
CA LYS A 47 -8.81 -4.58 -4.01
C LYS A 47 -7.42 -4.76 -3.39
N LEU A 48 -7.28 -4.50 -2.10
CA LEU A 48 -6.04 -4.77 -1.34
C LEU A 48 -5.66 -6.25 -1.39
N ASP A 49 -6.62 -7.13 -1.13
CA ASP A 49 -6.43 -8.59 -1.19
C ASP A 49 -5.95 -9.05 -2.58
N ARG A 50 -6.52 -8.50 -3.66
CA ARG A 50 -6.04 -8.76 -5.02
C ARG A 50 -4.63 -8.22 -5.26
N TYR A 51 -4.32 -7.00 -4.80
CA TYR A 51 -3.00 -6.39 -4.95
C TYR A 51 -1.90 -7.24 -4.31
N ILE A 52 -2.10 -7.66 -3.05
CA ILE A 52 -1.16 -8.57 -2.36
C ILE A 52 -0.99 -9.88 -3.14
N GLY A 53 -2.08 -10.41 -3.71
CA GLY A 53 -2.04 -11.65 -4.49
C GLY A 53 -1.24 -11.55 -5.77
N THR A 54 -1.37 -10.43 -6.49
CA THR A 54 -0.56 -10.18 -7.70
C THR A 54 0.93 -10.14 -7.36
N VAL A 55 1.31 -9.42 -6.31
CA VAL A 55 2.73 -9.31 -5.92
C VAL A 55 3.28 -10.62 -5.37
N ALA A 56 2.49 -11.38 -4.61
CA ALA A 56 2.86 -12.73 -4.20
C ALA A 56 3.15 -13.64 -5.40
N GLY A 57 2.30 -13.61 -6.43
CA GLY A 57 2.53 -14.36 -7.66
C GLY A 57 3.81 -13.95 -8.41
N ILE A 58 4.20 -12.68 -8.33
CA ILE A 58 5.45 -12.18 -8.92
C ILE A 58 6.66 -12.67 -8.12
N ILE A 59 6.58 -12.64 -6.79
CA ILE A 59 7.60 -13.22 -5.93
C ILE A 59 7.83 -14.69 -6.29
N ASP A 60 6.75 -15.47 -6.45
CA ASP A 60 6.83 -16.88 -6.84
C ASP A 60 7.42 -17.06 -8.24
N TYR A 61 7.01 -16.24 -9.20
CA TYR A 61 7.55 -16.24 -10.56
C TYR A 61 9.07 -16.00 -10.57
N VAL A 62 9.53 -14.95 -9.88
CA VAL A 62 10.96 -14.60 -9.85
C VAL A 62 11.75 -15.64 -9.05
N LYS A 63 11.21 -16.18 -7.97
CA LYS A 63 11.80 -17.30 -7.23
C LYS A 63 12.07 -18.50 -8.14
N ALA A 64 11.06 -18.90 -8.90
CA ALA A 64 11.16 -20.02 -9.83
C ALA A 64 12.18 -19.74 -10.95
N LYS A 65 12.17 -18.52 -11.50
CA LYS A 65 13.09 -18.08 -12.55
C LYS A 65 14.56 -18.10 -12.10
N THR A 66 14.83 -17.59 -10.90
CA THR A 66 16.17 -17.54 -10.30
C THR A 66 16.60 -18.88 -9.68
N ARG A 67 15.65 -19.81 -9.48
CA ARG A 67 15.83 -21.08 -8.75
C ARG A 67 16.30 -20.87 -7.31
N SER A 68 15.95 -19.72 -6.74
CA SER A 68 16.33 -19.36 -5.38
C SER A 68 15.67 -20.29 -4.36
N LYS A 69 16.39 -20.53 -3.27
CA LYS A 69 15.83 -21.17 -2.07
C LYS A 69 15.31 -20.15 -1.06
N ARG A 70 15.57 -18.85 -1.26
CA ARG A 70 15.07 -17.78 -0.40
C ARG A 70 13.58 -17.56 -0.63
N ASP A 71 12.91 -17.10 0.41
CA ASP A 71 11.49 -16.76 0.40
C ASP A 71 11.35 -15.25 0.65
N VAL A 72 11.44 -14.44 -0.40
CA VAL A 72 11.14 -13.00 -0.29
C VAL A 72 9.68 -12.83 0.15
N LYS A 73 9.45 -11.92 1.08
CA LYS A 73 8.12 -11.62 1.64
C LYS A 73 7.69 -10.20 1.32
N ILE A 74 6.50 -9.82 1.75
CA ILE A 74 5.96 -8.46 1.58
C ILE A 74 6.13 -7.68 2.88
N SER A 75 6.64 -6.46 2.74
CA SER A 75 6.54 -5.38 3.72
C SER A 75 5.48 -4.40 3.23
N PHE A 76 4.34 -4.30 3.89
CA PHE A 76 3.30 -3.32 3.57
C PHE A 76 3.53 -2.05 4.40
N ASP A 77 4.60 -1.35 4.10
CA ASP A 77 5.20 -0.29 4.92
C ASP A 77 4.56 1.09 4.76
N GLU A 78 3.59 1.25 3.86
CA GLU A 78 2.70 2.42 3.86
C GLU A 78 1.26 2.04 3.52
N TRP A 79 0.39 2.14 4.51
CA TRP A 79 -1.05 2.03 4.29
C TRP A 79 -1.81 2.91 5.27
N ASN A 80 -2.86 3.57 4.78
CA ASN A 80 -3.84 4.20 5.66
C ASN A 80 -5.06 4.68 4.87
N VAL A 81 -6.05 5.18 5.59
CA VAL A 81 -6.99 6.15 5.05
C VAL A 81 -6.29 7.51 4.95
N TRP A 82 -6.33 8.12 3.77
CA TRP A 82 -5.71 9.44 3.54
C TRP A 82 -6.40 10.21 2.42
N TYR A 83 -7.24 11.18 2.79
CA TYR A 83 -7.95 12.00 1.81
C TYR A 83 -8.54 13.31 2.35
N HIS A 84 -8.71 13.46 3.66
CA HIS A 84 -9.46 14.59 4.24
C HIS A 84 -8.73 15.93 4.05
N GLN A 85 -7.41 15.97 4.28
CA GLN A 85 -6.62 17.19 4.18
C GLN A 85 -5.85 17.34 2.88
N ARG A 86 -5.76 16.29 2.06
CA ARG A 86 -4.82 16.21 0.93
C ARG A 86 -4.91 17.38 -0.05
N LYS A 87 -6.13 17.83 -0.40
CA LYS A 87 -6.33 19.00 -1.30
C LYS A 87 -5.91 20.30 -0.63
N ARG A 88 -6.30 20.50 0.63
CA ARG A 88 -5.96 21.71 1.42
C ARG A 88 -4.46 21.78 1.70
N ASP A 89 -3.81 20.65 1.94
CA ASP A 89 -2.37 20.54 2.09
C ASP A 89 -1.64 20.98 0.83
N ALA A 90 -2.07 20.47 -0.33
CA ALA A 90 -1.49 20.85 -1.62
C ALA A 90 -1.63 22.35 -1.92
N GLU A 91 -2.76 22.98 -1.55
CA GLU A 91 -2.95 24.42 -1.68
C GLU A 91 -2.04 25.21 -0.76
N ARG A 92 -1.93 24.82 0.51
CA ARG A 92 -1.05 25.47 1.50
C ARG A 92 0.42 25.39 1.08
N MET A 93 0.88 24.21 0.68
CA MET A 93 2.27 23.96 0.26
C MET A 93 2.72 24.85 -0.91
N ARG A 94 1.83 25.24 -1.83
CA ARG A 94 2.17 26.12 -2.95
C ARG A 94 2.58 27.54 -2.52
N GLY A 95 2.14 27.98 -1.35
CA GLY A 95 2.42 29.32 -0.82
C GLY A 95 3.41 29.33 0.35
N TRP A 96 3.99 28.17 0.71
CA TRP A 96 4.89 28.06 1.84
C TRP A 96 6.33 28.45 1.48
N ASP A 97 7.00 29.15 2.39
CA ASP A 97 8.43 29.44 2.33
C ASP A 97 9.20 28.48 3.25
N TRP A 98 9.06 27.18 3.00
CA TRP A 98 9.71 26.09 3.76
C TRP A 98 9.65 26.25 5.29
N PRO A 99 8.44 26.41 5.88
CA PRO A 99 8.29 26.56 7.32
C PRO A 99 8.76 25.31 8.06
N GLU A 100 9.24 25.49 9.29
CA GLU A 100 9.54 24.40 10.21
C GLU A 100 8.24 23.75 10.72
N ALA A 101 8.16 22.41 10.62
CA ALA A 101 7.05 21.59 11.14
C ALA A 101 5.62 22.13 10.85
N PRO A 102 5.26 22.38 9.58
CA PRO A 102 3.92 22.85 9.27
C PRO A 102 2.87 21.75 9.47
N ARG A 103 1.62 22.16 9.71
CA ARG A 103 0.47 21.26 9.84
C ARG A 103 0.15 20.59 8.51
N LEU A 104 0.67 19.38 8.29
CA LEU A 104 0.61 18.62 7.05
C LEU A 104 0.15 17.18 7.36
N LEU A 105 -0.72 16.59 6.54
CA LEU A 105 -1.30 15.25 6.72
C LEU A 105 -2.10 15.08 8.04
N GLU A 106 -2.60 16.17 8.64
CA GLU A 106 -3.44 16.14 9.85
C GLU A 106 -4.91 15.76 9.55
N ASP A 107 -5.13 14.56 8.98
CA ASP A 107 -6.47 14.02 8.71
C ASP A 107 -7.26 13.81 10.03
N ILE A 108 -8.51 14.28 10.05
CA ILE A 108 -9.45 14.05 11.15
C ILE A 108 -10.37 12.92 10.73
N TYR A 109 -10.12 11.72 11.25
CA TYR A 109 -10.87 10.53 10.89
C TYR A 109 -12.31 10.55 11.41
N ASN A 110 -13.22 10.08 10.56
CA ASN A 110 -14.60 9.78 10.92
C ASN A 110 -14.76 8.28 11.27
N PHE A 111 -15.98 7.83 11.55
CA PHE A 111 -16.20 6.42 11.92
C PHE A 111 -16.08 5.44 10.76
N GLU A 112 -16.44 5.81 9.52
CA GLU A 112 -16.26 4.93 8.36
C GLU A 112 -14.78 4.68 8.06
N ASP A 113 -13.90 5.65 8.31
CA ASP A 113 -12.45 5.48 8.20
C ASP A 113 -11.93 4.41 9.18
N VAL A 114 -12.45 4.40 10.41
CA VAL A 114 -12.10 3.40 11.43
C VAL A 114 -12.54 2.00 10.99
N LEU A 115 -13.74 1.88 10.41
CA LEU A 115 -14.23 0.62 9.86
C LEU A 115 -13.33 0.14 8.71
N GLN A 116 -12.93 1.05 7.82
CA GLN A 116 -12.04 0.75 6.72
C GLN A 116 -10.68 0.25 7.21
N VAL A 117 -10.07 0.92 8.20
CA VAL A 117 -8.83 0.48 8.85
C VAL A 117 -8.99 -0.93 9.42
N GLY A 118 -10.10 -1.21 10.10
CA GLY A 118 -10.39 -2.55 10.63
C GLY A 118 -10.43 -3.62 9.52
N CYS A 119 -11.06 -3.31 8.38
CA CYS A 119 -11.09 -4.23 7.25
C CYS A 119 -9.71 -4.42 6.60
N ILE A 120 -8.87 -3.39 6.54
CA ILE A 120 -7.49 -3.48 6.02
C ILE A 120 -6.64 -4.40 6.91
N ILE A 121 -6.68 -4.21 8.22
CA ILE A 121 -5.96 -5.06 9.19
C ILE A 121 -6.42 -6.52 9.06
N ASN A 122 -7.72 -6.77 8.93
CA ASN A 122 -8.25 -8.11 8.70
C ASN A 122 -7.69 -8.75 7.42
N THR A 123 -7.53 -7.98 6.34
CA THR A 123 -6.88 -8.45 5.10
C THR A 123 -5.40 -8.81 5.34
N PHE A 124 -4.65 -8.01 6.10
CA PHE A 124 -3.26 -8.35 6.44
C PHE A 124 -3.16 -9.63 7.28
N ILE A 125 -4.04 -9.81 8.28
CA ILE A 125 -4.08 -11.03 9.09
C ILE A 125 -4.33 -12.25 8.21
N ARG A 126 -5.31 -12.17 7.30
CA ARG A 126 -5.62 -13.23 6.32
C ARG A 126 -4.48 -13.51 5.33
N ARG A 127 -3.55 -12.57 5.14
CA ARG A 127 -2.41 -12.66 4.22
C ARG A 127 -1.06 -12.70 4.93
N SER A 128 -1.06 -13.09 6.21
CA SER A 128 0.13 -13.13 7.07
C SER A 128 1.15 -14.21 6.69
N ASP A 129 0.79 -15.09 5.75
CA ASP A 129 1.70 -16.05 5.10
C ASP A 129 2.72 -15.35 4.19
N ILE A 130 2.35 -14.22 3.58
CA ILE A 130 3.20 -13.46 2.66
C ILE A 130 3.50 -12.04 3.15
N VAL A 131 2.55 -11.35 3.78
CA VAL A 131 2.76 -10.05 4.42
C VAL A 131 3.31 -10.28 5.82
N ARG A 132 4.55 -9.88 6.05
CA ARG A 132 5.27 -10.15 7.31
C ARG A 132 5.64 -8.90 8.08
N ILE A 133 5.57 -7.74 7.44
CA ILE A 133 5.73 -6.41 8.03
C ILE A 133 4.60 -5.54 7.49
N ALA A 134 4.00 -4.71 8.33
CA ALA A 134 3.08 -3.65 7.91
C ALA A 134 3.25 -2.43 8.83
N CYS A 135 3.22 -1.22 8.27
CA CYS A 135 3.45 0.04 8.98
C CYS A 135 2.33 1.05 8.69
#